data_AF-A0A4Y2CMH8-F1
#
_entry.id   AF-A0A4Y2CMH8-F1
#
_cell.length_a   1.000
_cell.length_b   1.000
_cell.length_c   1.000
_cell.angle_alpha   90.00
_cell.angle_beta   90.00
_cell.angle_gamma   90.00
#
_symmetry.space_group_name_H-M   'P 1'
#
loop_
_entity.id
_entity.type
_entity.pdbx_description
1 polymer ?
#
loop_
_entity_poly.entity_id
_entity_poly.type
_entity_poly.pdbx_seq_one_letter_code
_entity_poly.pdbx_strand_id
1 'polypeptide(L)'
;MHDTGRGRSVRTPQIVENILQGVGDRPDISTREVSRVVNVPHSIVWRVLRDEGLHPYHVQKVQAFINEYYAPRVEFARWFLQQLAAQPDFNAHVLFTDESTFTREGISNTHNLHVFF
;
A
#
# COMPACT_ATOMS: atom_id res chain seq x y z
N MET A 1 13.27 46.62 18.35
CA MET A 1 13.52 45.53 17.37
C MET A 1 13.48 44.24 18.16
N HIS A 2 12.42 43.44 18.00
CA HIS A 2 12.29 42.19 18.74
C HIS A 2 13.01 41.08 17.97
N ASP A 3 14.02 40.51 18.62
CA ASP A 3 14.73 39.32 18.19
C ASP A 3 13.76 38.13 18.21
N THR A 4 13.07 37.90 17.09
CA THR A 4 12.25 36.71 16.86
C THR A 4 13.12 35.58 16.30
N GLY A 5 14.17 35.23 17.04
CA GLY A 5 14.94 34.02 16.77
C GLY A 5 14.07 32.79 16.99
N ARG A 6 13.59 32.18 15.90
CA ARG A 6 12.92 30.87 15.95
C ARG A 6 13.93 29.87 16.52
N GLY A 7 13.75 29.53 17.80
CA GLY A 7 14.61 28.62 18.55
C GLY A 7 14.81 27.30 17.80
N ARG A 8 16.07 26.83 17.78
CA ARG A 8 16.60 25.56 17.26
C ARG A 8 15.63 24.77 16.39
N SER A 9 15.90 24.73 15.09
CA SER A 9 15.29 23.74 14.19
C SER A 9 15.45 22.34 14.80
N VAL A 10 14.36 21.74 15.27
CA VAL A 10 14.28 20.31 15.64
C VAL A 10 14.71 19.44 14.46
N ARG A 11 14.66 19.99 13.24
CA ARG A 11 15.21 19.38 12.03
C ARG A 11 16.70 19.70 11.92
N THR A 12 17.52 18.94 12.64
CA THR A 12 18.95 18.84 12.37
C THR A 12 19.18 17.87 11.19
N PRO A 13 20.28 17.99 10.43
CA PRO A 13 20.61 17.04 9.38
C PRO A 13 20.60 15.59 9.88
N GLN A 14 21.08 15.35 11.11
CA GLN A 14 21.05 14.03 11.74
C GLN A 14 19.64 13.48 11.95
N ILE A 15 18.68 14.33 12.35
CA ILE A 15 17.29 13.91 12.55
C ILE A 15 16.62 13.57 11.22
N VAL A 16 16.91 14.36 10.17
CA VAL A 16 16.46 14.06 8.81
C VAL A 16 16.99 12.70 8.37
N GLU A 17 18.29 12.48 8.51
CA GLU A 17 18.94 11.22 8.14
C GLU A 17 18.32 10.03 8.88
N ASN A 18 18.13 10.14 10.20
CA ASN A 18 17.54 9.07 11.00
C ASN A 18 16.09 8.74 10.56
N ILE A 19 15.32 9.75 10.14
CA ILE A 19 13.96 9.55 9.61
C ILE A 19 14.01 8.83 8.26
N LEU A 20 14.87 9.29 7.35
CA LEU A 20 14.99 8.72 6.01
C LEU A 20 15.56 7.31 6.04
N GLN A 21 16.56 7.05 6.87
CA GLN A 21 17.10 5.71 7.08
C GLN A 21 16.03 4.77 7.65
N GLY A 22 15.24 5.22 8.64
CA GLY A 22 14.18 4.40 9.22
C GLY A 22 13.08 4.01 8.23
N VAL A 23 12.75 4.91 7.29
CA VAL A 23 11.81 4.63 6.20
C VAL A 23 12.47 3.83 5.08
N GLY A 24 13.75 4.05 4.78
CA GLY A 24 14.50 3.25 3.80
C GLY A 24 14.66 1.79 4.23
N ASP A 25 14.93 1.55 5.51
CA ASP A 25 15.07 0.21 6.09
C ASP A 25 13.73 -0.53 6.19
N ARG A 26 12.65 0.19 6.52
CA ARG A 26 11.28 -0.33 6.56
C ARG A 26 10.30 0.64 5.91
N PRO A 27 10.10 0.53 4.58
CA PRO A 27 9.19 1.39 3.84
C PRO A 27 7.72 1.33 4.31
N ASP A 28 7.31 0.28 5.01
CA ASP A 28 5.95 0.09 5.56
C ASP A 28 5.76 0.64 6.98
N ILE A 29 6.80 1.24 7.55
CA ILE A 29 6.77 1.74 8.93
C ILE A 29 5.78 2.90 9.08
N SER A 30 4.99 2.88 10.15
CA SER A 30 4.12 4.01 10.44
C SER A 30 4.93 5.25 10.84
N THR A 31 4.51 6.42 10.37
CA THR A 31 5.13 7.71 10.77
C THR A 31 5.10 7.95 12.29
N ARG A 32 4.14 7.37 13.00
CA ARG A 32 4.08 7.40 14.48
C ARG A 32 5.17 6.57 15.12
N GLU A 33 5.52 5.44 14.53
CA GLU A 33 6.60 4.59 15.01
C GLU A 33 7.97 5.24 14.76
N VAL A 34 8.20 5.80 13.57
CA VAL A 34 9.39 6.63 13.29
C VAL A 34 9.52 7.76 14.31
N SER A 35 8.43 8.46 14.61
CA SER A 35 8.39 9.53 15.61
C SER A 35 8.81 9.06 17.00
N ARG A 36 8.42 7.86 17.42
CA ARG A 36 8.82 7.27 18.71
C ARG A 36 10.29 6.86 18.73
N VAL A 37 10.78 6.26 17.64
CA VAL A 37 12.17 5.80 17.53
C VAL A 37 13.15 6.98 17.48
N VAL A 38 12.85 7.99 16.67
CA VAL A 38 13.70 9.19 16.49
C VAL A 38 13.46 10.23 17.60
N ASN A 39 12.42 10.05 18.42
CA ASN A 39 12.01 10.96 19.49
C ASN A 39 11.75 12.39 19.01
N VAL A 40 10.94 12.53 17.97
CA VAL A 40 10.52 13.82 17.41
C VAL A 40 9.01 13.87 17.23
N PRO A 41 8.39 15.06 17.23
CA PRO A 41 6.96 15.17 16.94
C PRO A 41 6.60 14.55 15.59
N HIS A 42 5.48 13.83 15.55
CA HIS A 42 4.95 13.18 14.34
C HIS A 42 4.81 14.12 13.13
N SER A 43 4.51 15.40 13.37
CA SER A 43 4.43 16.43 12.33
C SER A 43 5.78 16.74 11.66
N ILE A 44 6.90 16.54 12.35
CA ILE A 44 8.24 16.70 11.78
C ILE A 44 8.53 15.57 10.80
N VAL A 45 8.19 14.32 11.17
CA VAL A 45 8.35 13.15 10.30
C VAL A 45 7.60 13.37 8.99
N TRP A 46 6.32 13.76 9.04
CA TRP A 46 5.54 14.05 7.84
C TRP A 46 6.12 15.16 6.97
N ARG A 47 6.66 16.21 7.60
CA ARG A 47 7.28 17.32 6.85
C ARG A 47 8.55 16.85 6.15
N VAL A 48 9.42 16.10 6.84
CA VAL A 48 10.64 15.56 6.25
C VAL A 48 10.31 14.65 5.07
N LEU A 49 9.41 13.67 5.24
CA LEU A 49 9.05 12.75 4.15
C LEU A 49 8.47 13.49 2.94
N ARG A 50 7.59 14.48 3.17
CA ARG A 50 7.04 15.30 2.08
C ARG A 50 8.10 16.11 1.34
N ASP A 51 9.03 16.73 2.08
CA ASP A 51 10.07 17.56 1.50
C ASP A 51 11.06 16.73 0.67
N GLU A 52 11.26 15.45 1.03
CA GLU A 52 12.07 14.48 0.28
C GLU A 52 11.26 13.73 -0.80
N GLY A 53 9.98 14.08 -1.02
CA GLY A 53 9.14 13.48 -2.05
C GLY A 53 8.60 12.08 -1.74
N LEU A 54 8.77 11.59 -0.51
CA LEU A 54 8.28 10.28 -0.08
C LEU A 54 6.80 10.35 0.28
N HIS A 55 6.00 9.52 -0.40
CA HIS A 55 4.55 9.45 -0.22
C HIS A 55 4.09 8.06 0.18
N PRO A 56 3.10 7.95 1.08
CA PRO A 56 2.53 6.66 1.43
C PRO A 56 1.62 6.17 0.29
N TYR A 57 1.89 4.96 -0.21
CA TYR A 57 1.04 4.26 -1.15
C TYR A 57 0.38 3.07 -0.47
N HIS A 58 -0.93 2.92 -0.61
CA HIS A 58 -1.63 1.76 -0.06
C HIS A 58 -1.30 0.50 -0.84
N VAL A 59 -0.98 -0.57 -0.10
CA VAL A 59 -0.68 -1.86 -0.71
C VAL A 59 -1.97 -2.53 -1.14
N GLN A 60 -2.12 -2.70 -2.46
CA GLN A 60 -3.20 -3.49 -3.02
C GLN A 60 -2.79 -4.96 -3.05
N LYS A 61 -3.49 -5.80 -2.28
CA LYS A 61 -3.38 -7.25 -2.42
C LYS A 61 -4.04 -7.66 -3.73
N VAL A 62 -3.23 -8.10 -4.69
CA VAL A 62 -3.69 -8.73 -5.93
C VAL A 62 -3.51 -10.23 -5.83
N GLN A 63 -4.30 -10.99 -6.58
CA GLN A 63 -4.11 -12.43 -6.69
C GLN A 63 -2.71 -12.71 -7.26
N ALA A 64 -1.90 -13.50 -6.56
CA ALA A 64 -0.59 -13.91 -7.05
C ALA A 64 -0.78 -14.93 -8.18
N PHE A 65 -0.63 -14.49 -9.43
CA PHE A 65 -0.64 -15.38 -10.58
C PHE A 65 0.78 -15.88 -10.87
N ILE A 66 0.97 -17.19 -10.81
CA ILE A 66 2.13 -17.83 -11.43
C ILE A 66 1.93 -17.88 -12.95
N ASN A 67 3.04 -17.92 -13.70
CA ASN A 67 3.04 -17.79 -15.16
C ASN A 67 2.15 -18.83 -15.86
N GLU A 68 2.02 -20.01 -15.26
CA GLU A 68 1.25 -21.14 -15.74
C GLU A 68 -0.26 -20.87 -15.79
N TYR A 69 -0.77 -19.92 -15.00
CA TYR A 69 -2.20 -19.59 -14.99
C TYR A 69 -2.61 -18.55 -16.04
N TYR A 70 -1.67 -17.87 -16.69
CA TYR A 70 -2.00 -16.81 -17.65
C TYR A 70 -2.64 -17.40 -18.92
N ALA A 71 -2.02 -18.41 -19.53
CA ALA A 71 -2.52 -18.99 -20.77
C ALA A 71 -3.93 -19.60 -20.61
N PRO A 72 -4.19 -20.46 -19.60
CA PRO A 72 -5.53 -21.02 -19.39
C PRO A 72 -6.60 -19.96 -19.13
N ARG A 73 -6.27 -18.86 -18.44
CA ARG A 73 -7.21 -17.76 -18.19
C ARG A 73 -7.58 -17.02 -19.47
N VAL A 74 -6.60 -16.77 -20.34
CA VAL A 74 -6.83 -16.13 -21.64
C VAL A 74 -7.65 -17.04 -22.54
N GLU A 75 -7.37 -18.36 -22.55
CA GLU A 75 -8.15 -19.34 -23.30
C GLU A 75 -9.60 -19.39 -22.81
N PHE A 76 -9.83 -19.44 -21.50
CA PHE A 76 -11.17 -19.39 -20.91
C PHE A 76 -11.90 -18.10 -21.31
N ALA A 77 -11.26 -16.94 -21.20
CA ALA A 77 -11.87 -15.67 -21.57
C ALA A 77 -12.26 -15.63 -23.05
N ARG A 78 -11.40 -16.11 -23.95
CA ARG A 78 -11.70 -16.21 -25.38
C ARG A 78 -12.87 -17.16 -25.64
N TRP A 79 -12.86 -18.33 -25.02
CA TRP A 79 -13.95 -19.28 -25.14
C TRP A 79 -15.28 -18.68 -24.66
N PHE A 80 -15.28 -18.00 -23.51
CA PHE A 80 -16.48 -17.37 -22.96
C PHE A 80 -17.03 -16.28 -23.89
N LEU A 81 -16.16 -15.46 -24.50
CA LEU A 81 -16.55 -14.47 -25.50
C LEU A 81 -17.15 -15.10 -26.76
N GLN A 82 -16.65 -16.26 -27.19
CA GLN A 82 -17.23 -17.00 -28.32
C GLN A 82 -18.64 -17.52 -27.99
N GLN A 83 -18.87 -17.99 -26.75
CA GLN A 83 -20.21 -18.39 -26.32
C GLN A 83 -21.18 -17.21 -26.35
N LEU A 84 -20.75 -16.04 -25.88
CA LEU A 84 -21.56 -14.81 -25.94
C LEU A 84 -21.87 -14.36 -27.37
N ALA A 85 -20.93 -14.54 -28.30
CA ALA A 85 -21.15 -14.21 -29.71
C ALA A 85 -22.15 -15.15 -30.38
N ALA A 86 -22.15 -16.44 -30.01
CA ALA A 86 -23.08 -17.43 -30.54
C ALA A 86 -24.47 -17.31 -29.89
N GLN A 87 -24.52 -17.01 -28.60
CA GLN A 87 -25.73 -16.88 -27.81
C GLN A 87 -25.61 -15.65 -26.89
N PRO A 88 -26.22 -14.50 -27.23
CA PRO A 88 -26.07 -13.26 -26.46
C PRO A 88 -26.53 -13.34 -25.00
N ASP A 89 -27.43 -14.26 -24.66
CA ASP A 89 -27.95 -14.51 -23.31
C ASP A 89 -27.24 -15.65 -22.57
N PHE A 90 -26.11 -16.15 -23.10
CA PHE A 90 -25.35 -17.24 -22.48
C PHE A 90 -24.96 -16.95 -21.02
N ASN A 91 -24.54 -15.72 -20.72
CA ASN A 91 -24.18 -15.32 -19.35
C ASN A 91 -25.33 -15.45 -18.34
N ALA A 92 -26.59 -15.30 -18.78
CA ALA A 92 -27.74 -15.46 -17.89
C ALA A 92 -27.97 -16.91 -17.44
N HIS A 93 -27.35 -17.87 -18.15
CA HIS A 93 -27.44 -19.30 -17.87
C HIS A 93 -26.23 -19.85 -17.10
N VAL A 94 -25.25 -19.00 -16.77
CA VAL A 94 -24.04 -19.40 -16.04
C VAL A 94 -24.16 -19.03 -14.56
N LEU A 95 -24.07 -20.02 -13.69
CA LEU A 95 -23.97 -19.82 -12.24
C LEU A 95 -22.53 -20.08 -11.78
N PHE A 96 -21.88 -19.04 -11.26
CA PHE A 96 -20.59 -19.18 -10.59
C PHE A 96 -20.82 -19.41 -9.11
N THR A 97 -20.20 -20.46 -8.57
CA THR A 97 -20.20 -20.77 -7.14
C THR A 97 -18.77 -20.77 -6.63
N ASP A 98 -18.57 -20.29 -5.41
CA ASP A 98 -17.28 -20.30 -4.73
C ASP A 98 -17.48 -20.66 -3.25
N GLU A 99 -16.42 -21.14 -2.62
CA GLU A 99 -16.41 -21.45 -1.19
C GLU A 99 -15.64 -20.35 -0.45
N SER A 100 -16.27 -19.75 0.56
CA SER A 100 -15.63 -18.74 1.40
C SER A 100 -15.34 -19.29 2.79
N THR A 101 -14.06 -19.32 3.15
CA THR A 101 -13.61 -19.75 4.49
C THR A 101 -13.52 -18.56 5.43
N PHE A 102 -14.21 -18.64 6.58
CA PHE A 102 -14.11 -17.66 7.66
C PHE A 102 -13.32 -18.24 8.82
N THR A 103 -12.18 -17.65 9.16
CA THR A 103 -11.34 -18.06 10.29
C THR A 103 -11.39 -17.04 11.42
N ARG A 104 -11.10 -17.48 12.65
CA ARG A 104 -11.14 -16.62 13.85
C ARG A 104 -9.87 -15.77 13.98
N GLU A 105 -8.82 -16.12 13.23
CA GLU A 105 -7.47 -15.52 13.28
C GLU A 105 -7.33 -14.20 12.49
N GLY A 106 -8.43 -13.65 11.98
CA GLY A 106 -8.56 -12.20 11.80
C GLY A 106 -8.54 -11.70 10.36
N ILE A 107 -9.43 -10.73 10.14
CA ILE A 107 -9.41 -9.83 8.99
C ILE A 107 -8.19 -8.92 9.15
N SER A 108 -7.16 -9.11 8.33
CA SER A 108 -6.06 -8.15 8.27
C SER A 108 -6.61 -6.82 7.76
N ASN A 109 -6.56 -5.75 8.56
CA ASN A 109 -6.96 -4.42 8.09
C ASN A 109 -5.93 -3.88 7.10
N THR A 110 -6.12 -4.22 5.82
CA THR A 110 -5.25 -3.82 4.70
C THR A 110 -5.27 -2.31 4.46
N HIS A 111 -6.25 -1.57 5.00
CA HIS A 111 -6.33 -0.12 4.84
C HIS A 111 -5.17 0.62 5.50
N ASN A 112 -4.58 0.05 6.55
CA ASN A 112 -3.41 0.63 7.23
C ASN A 112 -2.08 0.21 6.59
N LEU A 113 -2.11 -0.73 5.65
CA LEU A 113 -0.92 -1.22 4.97
C LEU A 113 -0.54 -0.21 3.88
N HIS A 114 0.58 0.46 4.09
CA HIS A 114 1.14 1.43 3.17
C HIS A 114 2.64 1.22 3.03
N VAL A 115 3.22 1.77 1.97
CA VAL A 115 4.65 1.77 1.72
C VAL A 115 5.06 3.15 1.24
N PHE A 116 6.14 3.71 1.78
CA PHE A 116 6.71 4.98 1.33
C PHE A 116 7.63 4.77 0.12
N PHE A 117 7.35 5.48 -0.97
CA PHE A 117 8.19 5.60 -2.18
C PHE A 117 8.22 7.05 -2.65
#